data_AF-A0AAV4FGM3-F1
#
_entry.id   AF-A0AAV4FGM3-F1
#
_cell.length_a   1.000
_cell.length_b   1.000
_cell.length_c   1.000
_cell.angle_alpha   90.00
_cell.angle_beta   90.00
_cell.angle_gamma   90.00
#
_symmetry.space_group_name_H-M   'P 1'
#
loop_
_entity.id
_entity.type
_entity.pdbx_description
1 polymer ?
#
loop_
_entity_poly.entity_id
_entity_poly.type
_entity_poly.pdbx_seq_one_letter_code
_entity_poly.pdbx_strand_id
1 'polypeptide(L)'
;MGSKLRVCTVGTASDNENFVFNILLACSPSDVKAFEDSVTAKRKNTEILKELKVCQDWLLNKNKARKLSYFGHLKRHDSLEKYILEARLEGKRRKGQPKRRWTEDIKEWLQISPTEAGREAQKREVFRPRVREATSTQTWQDEKVVVIVVVVVVVVVVVVIVVVVVVVVLIAVVVVFIVVVVVVVVVVVVVVVVVVEVVAVVVVVVLIAVVEVFIVVVVVVFLIAVVVL
;
A
#
# COMPACT_ATOMS: atom_id res chain seq x y z
N MET A 1 3.24 -18.70 47.32
CA MET A 1 3.07 -17.54 46.41
C MET A 1 2.90 -18.07 44.99
N GLY A 2 1.66 -18.15 44.52
CA GLY A 2 1.32 -18.74 43.22
C GLY A 2 1.49 -17.75 42.07
N SER A 3 2.54 -17.93 41.29
CA SER A 3 2.78 -17.18 40.06
C SER A 3 1.84 -17.69 38.96
N LYS A 4 0.74 -16.93 38.76
CA LYS A 4 -0.16 -17.00 37.61
C LYS A 4 0.63 -16.81 36.31
N LEU A 5 0.97 -17.90 35.63
CA LEU A 5 1.47 -17.89 34.25
C LEU A 5 0.33 -17.45 33.32
N ARG A 6 0.29 -16.14 33.01
CA ARG A 6 -0.44 -15.62 31.86
C ARG A 6 0.41 -15.86 30.61
N VAL A 7 0.06 -16.90 29.87
CA VAL A 7 0.56 -17.12 28.51
C VAL A 7 -0.08 -16.06 27.61
N CYS A 8 0.75 -15.18 27.05
CA CYS A 8 0.32 -14.22 26.04
C CYS A 8 -0.12 -15.00 24.80
N THR A 9 -1.41 -14.94 24.52
CA THR A 9 -2.07 -15.51 23.35
C THR A 9 -1.68 -14.73 22.10
N VAL A 10 -0.74 -15.26 21.31
CA VAL A 10 -0.56 -14.88 19.90
C VAL A 10 -0.42 -16.18 19.11
N GLY A 11 -1.40 -16.45 18.26
CA GLY A 11 -1.46 -17.66 17.44
C GLY A 11 -2.39 -18.72 18.02
N THR A 12 -3.33 -19.15 17.19
CA THR A 12 -4.28 -20.23 17.44
C THR A 12 -3.58 -21.49 17.97
N ALA A 13 -3.95 -21.93 19.17
CA ALA A 13 -3.31 -23.06 19.87
C ALA A 13 -3.34 -24.39 19.09
N SER A 14 -4.17 -24.53 18.04
CA SER A 14 -4.16 -25.70 17.14
C SER A 14 -2.93 -25.75 16.24
N ASP A 15 -2.32 -24.61 15.94
CA ASP A 15 -1.09 -24.53 15.15
C ASP A 15 0.14 -24.74 16.02
N ASN A 16 0.16 -24.26 17.27
CA ASN A 16 1.35 -24.36 18.13
C ASN A 16 1.70 -25.79 18.55
N GLU A 17 0.73 -26.64 18.89
CA GLU A 17 1.05 -28.04 19.25
C GLU A 17 1.56 -28.84 18.04
N ASN A 18 1.04 -28.56 16.85
CA ASN A 18 1.50 -29.18 15.61
C ASN A 18 2.83 -28.56 15.10
N PHE A 19 3.09 -27.28 15.36
CA PHE A 19 4.30 -26.57 14.97
C PHE A 19 5.53 -27.09 15.71
N VAL A 20 5.45 -27.21 17.04
CA VAL A 20 6.51 -27.77 17.90
C VAL A 20 6.83 -29.21 17.48
N PHE A 21 5.80 -30.05 17.36
CA PHE A 21 5.95 -31.46 17.01
C PHE A 21 6.52 -31.66 15.59
N ASN A 22 6.16 -30.80 14.64
CA ASN A 22 6.61 -30.92 13.25
C ASN A 22 7.99 -30.33 12.97
N ILE A 23 8.48 -29.40 13.81
CA ILE A 23 9.88 -28.96 13.87
C ILE A 23 10.74 -30.07 14.49
N LEU A 24 10.34 -30.63 15.64
CA LEU A 24 11.03 -31.73 16.31
C LEU A 24 11.26 -32.95 15.41
N LEU A 25 10.26 -33.33 14.60
CA LEU A 25 10.36 -34.45 13.65
C LEU A 25 11.18 -34.14 12.38
N ALA A 26 11.60 -32.90 12.15
CA ALA A 26 12.26 -32.46 10.93
C ALA A 26 13.70 -31.95 11.13
N CYS A 27 14.17 -31.85 12.38
CA CYS A 27 15.41 -31.17 12.74
C CYS A 27 16.46 -32.10 13.36
N SER A 28 17.73 -31.73 13.20
CA SER A 28 18.88 -32.36 13.84
C SER A 28 18.82 -32.16 15.37
N PRO A 29 19.41 -33.03 16.22
CA PRO A 29 19.38 -32.90 17.67
C PRO A 29 19.88 -31.53 18.20
N SER A 30 20.75 -30.85 17.45
CA SER A 30 21.22 -29.49 17.72
C SER A 30 20.13 -28.42 17.64
N ASP A 31 19.20 -28.56 16.69
CA ASP A 31 18.17 -27.57 16.39
C ASP A 31 16.99 -27.70 17.37
N VAL A 32 16.80 -28.90 17.92
CA VAL A 32 15.83 -29.19 18.98
C VAL A 32 16.16 -28.43 20.25
N LYS A 33 17.45 -28.39 20.63
CA LYS A 33 17.92 -27.64 21.80
C LYS A 33 17.74 -26.14 21.62
N ALA A 34 18.04 -25.61 20.43
CA ALA A 34 17.80 -24.21 20.09
C ALA A 34 16.30 -23.83 20.16
N PHE A 35 15.42 -24.77 19.80
CA PHE A 35 13.97 -24.58 19.92
C PHE A 35 13.52 -24.55 21.39
N GLU A 36 14.01 -25.48 22.23
CA GLU A 36 13.68 -25.55 23.66
C GLU A 36 14.14 -24.29 24.42
N ASP A 37 15.35 -23.81 24.13
CA ASP A 37 15.88 -22.55 24.66
C ASP A 37 15.01 -21.34 24.24
N SER A 38 14.45 -21.36 23.03
CA SER A 38 13.59 -20.30 22.50
C SER A 38 12.19 -20.23 23.15
N VAL A 39 11.61 -21.39 23.50
CA VAL A 39 10.32 -21.49 24.22
C VAL A 39 10.46 -20.89 25.61
N THR A 40 11.60 -21.14 26.25
CA THR A 40 11.95 -20.59 27.57
C THR A 40 12.14 -19.06 27.52
N ALA A 41 12.60 -18.53 26.39
CA ALA A 41 12.86 -17.11 26.16
C ALA A 41 11.66 -16.30 25.60
N LYS A 42 10.50 -16.91 25.31
CA LYS A 42 9.31 -16.27 24.70
C LYS A 42 9.62 -15.47 23.42
N ARG A 43 10.49 -15.98 22.56
CA ARG A 43 10.82 -15.32 21.27
C ARG A 43 9.65 -15.40 20.27
N LYS A 44 9.63 -14.49 19.29
CA LYS A 44 8.62 -14.47 18.22
C LYS A 44 8.92 -15.60 17.22
N ASN A 45 7.88 -16.33 16.79
CA ASN A 45 8.00 -17.44 15.83
C ASN A 45 8.70 -17.05 14.51
N THR A 46 8.58 -15.79 14.08
CA THR A 46 9.21 -15.28 12.86
C THR A 46 10.73 -15.13 12.96
N GLU A 47 11.26 -14.89 14.15
CA GLU A 47 12.71 -14.79 14.39
C GLU A 47 13.34 -16.18 14.41
N ILE A 48 12.67 -17.14 15.05
CA ILE A 48 13.08 -18.55 15.14
C ILE A 48 13.15 -19.19 13.74
N LEU A 49 12.18 -18.91 12.87
CA LEU A 49 12.16 -19.44 11.50
C LEU A 49 13.30 -18.90 10.63
N LYS A 50 13.70 -17.63 10.82
CA LYS A 50 14.85 -17.02 10.13
C LYS A 50 16.17 -17.66 10.58
N GLU A 51 16.28 -17.94 11.88
CA GLU A 51 17.47 -18.54 12.50
C GLU A 51 17.64 -20.01 12.07
N LEU A 52 16.54 -20.77 11.98
CA LEU A 52 16.54 -22.17 11.53
C LEU A 52 16.66 -22.33 10.01
N LYS A 53 16.68 -21.23 9.23
CA LYS A 53 16.71 -21.24 7.75
C LYS A 53 15.61 -22.13 7.10
N VAL A 54 14.48 -22.32 7.77
CA VAL A 54 13.36 -23.13 7.25
C VAL A 54 12.33 -22.22 6.59
N CYS A 55 11.99 -22.48 5.33
CA CYS A 55 10.95 -21.75 4.61
C CYS A 55 9.56 -22.02 5.23
N GLN A 56 8.81 -20.94 5.50
CA GLN A 56 7.51 -21.01 6.14
C GLN A 56 6.48 -21.78 5.29
N ASP A 57 6.52 -21.63 3.97
CA ASP A 57 5.64 -22.36 3.04
C ASP A 57 5.93 -23.85 3.01
N TRP A 58 7.20 -24.25 3.13
CA TRP A 58 7.57 -25.65 3.23
C TRP A 58 7.02 -26.29 4.51
N LEU A 59 7.12 -25.58 5.63
CA LEU A 59 6.61 -26.08 6.91
C LEU A 59 5.08 -26.20 6.89
N LEU A 60 4.39 -25.20 6.36
CA LEU A 60 2.94 -25.21 6.18
C LEU A 60 2.50 -26.37 5.28
N ASN A 61 3.12 -26.53 4.12
CA ASN A 61 2.81 -27.61 3.19
C ASN A 61 3.10 -29.00 3.78
N LYS A 62 4.21 -29.15 4.52
CA LYS A 62 4.56 -30.40 5.21
C LYS A 62 3.62 -30.70 6.39
N ASN A 63 3.13 -29.68 7.08
CA ASN A 63 2.08 -29.81 8.11
C ASN A 63 0.76 -30.25 7.49
N LYS A 64 0.32 -29.58 6.43
CA LYS A 64 -0.90 -29.91 5.67
C LYS A 64 -0.86 -31.35 5.18
N ALA A 65 0.23 -31.75 4.52
CA ALA A 65 0.40 -33.11 4.03
C ALA A 65 0.35 -34.17 5.15
N ARG A 66 1.00 -33.91 6.29
CA ARG A 66 0.96 -34.82 7.46
C ARG A 66 -0.44 -34.92 8.06
N LYS A 67 -1.11 -33.79 8.29
CA LYS A 67 -2.48 -33.75 8.83
C LYS A 67 -3.47 -34.47 7.91
N LEU A 68 -3.39 -34.24 6.59
CA LEU A 68 -4.23 -34.93 5.62
C LEU A 68 -3.92 -36.43 5.54
N SER A 69 -2.64 -36.82 5.55
CA SER A 69 -2.24 -38.23 5.58
C SER A 69 -2.76 -38.96 6.83
N TYR A 70 -2.68 -38.30 8.00
CA TYR A 70 -3.21 -38.83 9.25
C TYR A 70 -4.74 -38.93 9.23
N PHE A 71 -5.45 -37.95 8.67
CA PHE A 71 -6.90 -38.06 8.45
C PHE A 71 -7.27 -39.26 7.58
N GLY A 72 -6.51 -39.49 6.50
CA GLY A 72 -6.70 -40.66 5.65
C GLY A 72 -6.46 -41.98 6.39
N HIS A 73 -5.51 -42.01 7.33
CA HIS A 73 -5.26 -43.17 8.18
C HIS A 73 -6.42 -43.37 9.17
N LEU A 74 -6.84 -42.32 9.85
CA LEU A 74 -7.95 -42.30 10.80
C LEU A 74 -9.26 -42.78 10.18
N LYS A 75 -9.56 -42.39 8.93
CA LYS A 75 -10.81 -42.81 8.27
C LYS A 75 -10.81 -44.29 7.86
N ARG A 76 -9.63 -44.89 7.66
CA ARG A 76 -9.46 -46.30 7.29
C ARG A 76 -9.42 -47.25 8.49
N HIS A 77 -9.11 -46.76 9.69
CA HIS A 77 -9.04 -47.56 10.90
C HIS A 77 -10.10 -47.12 11.92
N ASP A 78 -10.87 -48.06 12.45
CA ASP A 78 -11.89 -47.77 13.47
C ASP A 78 -11.27 -47.69 14.88
N SER A 79 -10.37 -46.73 15.09
CA SER A 79 -9.79 -46.43 16.39
C SER A 79 -10.73 -45.55 17.23
N LEU A 80 -10.57 -45.57 18.56
CA LEU A 80 -11.29 -44.66 19.47
C LEU A 80 -11.11 -43.18 19.08
N GLU A 81 -9.92 -42.84 18.58
CA GLU A 81 -9.59 -41.50 18.08
C GLU A 81 -10.51 -41.05 16.94
N LYS A 82 -10.94 -41.98 16.07
CA LYS A 82 -11.89 -41.69 14.97
C LYS A 82 -13.22 -41.24 15.54
N TYR A 83 -13.76 -41.98 16.50
CA TYR A 83 -15.02 -41.65 17.16
C TYR A 83 -14.93 -40.33 17.92
N ILE A 84 -13.82 -40.07 18.62
CA ILE A 84 -13.62 -38.80 19.35
C ILE A 84 -13.53 -37.59 18.42
N LEU A 85 -12.85 -37.73 17.28
CA LEU A 85 -12.65 -36.63 16.32
C LEU A 85 -13.89 -36.38 15.43
N GLU A 86 -14.68 -37.43 15.18
CA GLU A 86 -15.95 -37.32 14.45
C GLU A 86 -17.12 -36.95 15.37
N ALA A 87 -17.03 -37.23 16.67
CA ALA A 87 -18.04 -36.86 17.64
C ALA A 87 -18.23 -35.34 17.64
N ARG A 88 -19.41 -34.92 17.20
CA ARG A 88 -19.89 -33.56 17.42
C ARG A 88 -20.25 -33.48 18.90
N LEU A 89 -19.32 -33.01 19.74
CA LEU A 89 -19.64 -32.68 21.12
C LEU A 89 -20.71 -31.59 21.12
N GLU A 90 -21.94 -31.98 21.43
CA GLU A 90 -23.09 -31.09 21.53
C GLU A 90 -22.95 -30.26 22.81
N GLY A 91 -22.79 -28.94 22.67
CA GLY A 91 -22.61 -28.05 23.82
C GLY A 91 -22.12 -26.66 23.45
N LYS A 92 -22.39 -25.68 24.32
CA LYS A 92 -21.87 -24.32 24.20
C LYS A 92 -20.36 -24.36 24.44
N ARG A 93 -19.56 -24.01 23.42
CA ARG A 93 -18.08 -23.97 23.50
C ARG A 93 -17.63 -23.15 24.71
N ARG A 94 -16.71 -23.68 25.52
CA ARG A 94 -16.11 -22.95 26.64
C ARG A 94 -15.19 -21.84 26.11
N LYS A 95 -15.16 -20.70 26.81
CA LYS A 95 -14.27 -19.57 26.51
C LYS A 95 -12.81 -20.05 26.61
N GLY A 96 -12.03 -19.89 25.53
CA GLY A 96 -10.61 -20.31 25.46
C GLY A 96 -10.31 -21.50 24.54
N GLN A 97 -11.33 -22.22 24.03
CA GLN A 97 -11.10 -23.29 23.05
C GLN A 97 -10.80 -22.70 21.65
N PRO A 98 -9.88 -23.31 20.85
CA PRO A 98 -9.62 -22.88 19.48
C PRO A 98 -10.91 -22.80 18.64
N LYS A 99 -11.07 -21.70 17.91
CA LYS A 99 -12.26 -21.48 17.06
C LYS A 99 -12.30 -22.46 15.88
N ARG A 100 -11.13 -22.74 15.30
CA ARG A 100 -10.97 -23.68 14.19
C ARG A 100 -10.97 -25.12 14.66
N ARG A 101 -11.75 -25.97 13.99
CA ARG A 101 -11.68 -27.43 14.13
C ARG A 101 -10.77 -28.02 13.07
N TRP A 102 -10.14 -29.14 13.38
CA TRP A 102 -9.39 -29.93 12.41
C TRP A 102 -10.23 -30.28 11.15
N THR A 103 -11.53 -30.56 11.31
CA THR A 103 -12.43 -30.84 10.17
C THR A 103 -12.68 -29.62 9.29
N GLU A 104 -12.58 -28.41 9.84
CA GLU A 104 -12.66 -27.15 9.08
C GLU A 104 -11.37 -26.94 8.26
N ASP A 105 -10.20 -27.28 8.83
CA ASP A 105 -8.92 -27.24 8.10
C ASP A 105 -8.93 -28.23 6.91
N ILE A 106 -9.46 -29.44 7.09
CA ILE A 106 -9.61 -30.43 6.00
C ILE A 106 -10.53 -29.88 4.90
N LYS A 107 -11.67 -29.29 5.28
CA LYS A 107 -12.61 -28.69 4.34
C LYS A 107 -11.96 -27.56 3.54
N GLU A 108 -11.16 -26.73 4.20
CA GLU A 108 -10.45 -25.62 3.56
C GLU A 108 -9.37 -26.10 2.59
N TRP A 109 -8.63 -27.16 2.92
CA TRP A 109 -7.53 -27.63 2.06
C TRP A 109 -8.01 -28.50 0.90
N LEU A 110 -9.00 -29.38 1.13
CA LEU A 110 -9.52 -30.27 0.07
C LEU A 110 -10.70 -29.67 -0.69
N GLN A 111 -11.27 -28.53 -0.25
CA GLN A 111 -12.43 -27.86 -0.85
C GLN A 111 -13.67 -28.77 -1.01
N ILE A 112 -13.77 -29.84 -0.21
CA ILE A 112 -14.88 -30.79 -0.17
C ILE A 112 -15.41 -30.92 1.26
N SER A 113 -16.63 -31.43 1.41
CA SER A 113 -17.20 -31.66 2.73
C SER A 113 -16.37 -32.71 3.51
N PRO A 114 -16.22 -32.60 4.85
CA PRO A 114 -15.45 -33.57 5.64
C PRO A 114 -16.00 -35.01 5.56
N THR A 115 -17.30 -35.16 5.28
CA THR A 115 -17.98 -36.45 5.05
C THR A 115 -17.55 -37.05 3.71
N GLU A 116 -17.53 -36.25 2.65
CA GLU A 116 -17.04 -36.64 1.32
C GLU A 116 -15.54 -37.00 1.35
N ALA A 117 -14.74 -36.16 2.02
CA ALA A 117 -13.32 -36.43 2.26
C ALA A 117 -13.12 -37.76 3.00
N GLY A 118 -14.00 -38.08 3.96
CA GLY A 118 -13.98 -39.35 4.67
C GLY A 118 -14.28 -40.55 3.78
N ARG A 119 -15.23 -40.42 2.84
CA ARG A 119 -15.58 -41.46 1.87
C ARG A 119 -14.43 -41.73 0.90
N GLU A 120 -13.80 -40.67 0.40
CA GLU A 120 -12.64 -40.80 -0.49
C GLU A 120 -11.40 -41.34 0.23
N ALA A 121 -11.22 -40.95 1.49
CA ALA A 121 -10.13 -41.43 2.35
C ALA A 121 -10.11 -42.95 2.55
N GLN A 122 -11.26 -43.63 2.39
CA GLN A 122 -11.33 -45.10 2.43
C GLN A 122 -10.48 -45.74 1.34
N LYS A 123 -10.41 -45.14 0.14
CA LYS A 123 -9.62 -45.63 -0.98
C LYS A 123 -8.29 -44.88 -1.06
N ARG A 124 -7.19 -45.57 -0.70
CA ARG A 124 -5.84 -44.98 -0.66
C ARG A 124 -5.39 -44.41 -2.02
N GLU A 125 -5.78 -45.07 -3.11
CA GLU A 125 -5.49 -44.69 -4.49
C GLU A 125 -6.17 -43.37 -4.91
N VAL A 126 -7.35 -43.07 -4.35
CA VAL A 126 -8.09 -41.83 -4.61
C VAL A 126 -7.61 -40.70 -3.71
N PHE A 127 -7.32 -41.02 -2.44
CA PHE A 127 -6.98 -40.02 -1.44
C PHE A 127 -5.55 -39.48 -1.58
N ARG A 128 -4.56 -40.33 -1.93
CA ARG A 128 -3.16 -39.90 -2.05
C ARG A 128 -2.94 -38.80 -3.11
N PRO A 129 -3.48 -38.92 -4.34
CA PRO A 129 -3.39 -37.85 -5.34
C PRO A 129 -3.99 -36.54 -4.86
N ARG A 130 -5.17 -36.58 -4.22
CA ARG A 130 -5.83 -35.37 -3.69
C ARG A 130 -5.03 -34.66 -2.61
N VAL A 131 -4.38 -35.39 -1.70
CA VAL A 131 -3.48 -34.79 -0.71
C VAL A 131 -2.29 -34.09 -1.38
N ARG A 132 -1.74 -34.71 -2.43
CA ARG A 132 -0.62 -34.13 -3.19
C ARG A 132 -1.06 -32.85 -3.90
N GLU A 133 -2.21 -32.88 -4.55
CA GLU A 133 -2.81 -31.74 -5.25
C GLU A 133 -3.07 -30.57 -4.28
N ALA A 134 -3.78 -30.82 -3.18
CA ALA A 134 -4.07 -29.81 -2.15
C ALA A 134 -2.82 -29.21 -1.50
N THR A 135 -1.69 -29.93 -1.52
CA THR A 135 -0.40 -29.42 -1.04
C THR A 135 0.32 -28.56 -2.11
N SER A 136 0.07 -28.83 -3.40
CA SER A 136 0.71 -28.13 -4.52
C SER A 136 -0.02 -26.83 -4.94
N THR A 137 -1.33 -26.73 -4.71
CA THR A 137 -2.19 -25.63 -5.16
C THR A 137 -1.91 -24.28 -4.52
N GLN A 138 -1.13 -24.22 -3.43
CA GLN A 138 -0.76 -22.96 -2.76
C GLN A 138 -0.03 -22.00 -3.72
N THR A 139 0.86 -22.52 -4.57
CA THR A 139 1.68 -21.72 -5.49
C THR A 139 0.88 -20.99 -6.57
N TRP A 140 -0.29 -21.52 -6.96
CA TRP A 140 -1.16 -20.93 -7.99
C TRP A 140 -1.97 -19.72 -7.49
N GLN A 141 -2.25 -19.66 -6.18
CA GLN A 141 -2.88 -18.49 -5.57
C GLN A 141 -1.90 -17.32 -5.50
N ASP A 142 -0.62 -17.62 -5.20
CA ASP A 142 0.43 -16.60 -5.11
C ASP A 142 0.67 -15.92 -6.47
N GLU A 143 0.66 -16.67 -7.57
CA GLU A 143 0.85 -16.10 -8.92
C GLU A 143 -0.29 -15.14 -9.31
N LYS A 144 -1.55 -15.49 -9.03
CA LYS A 144 -2.69 -14.60 -9.29
C LYS A 144 -2.65 -13.34 -8.43
N VAL A 145 -2.27 -13.48 -7.15
CA VAL A 145 -2.11 -12.33 -6.25
C VAL A 145 -0.97 -11.43 -6.73
N VAL A 146 0.15 -11.99 -7.18
CA VAL A 146 1.26 -11.22 -7.77
C VAL A 146 0.79 -10.47 -9.02
N VAL A 147 0.05 -11.10 -9.93
CA VAL A 147 -0.49 -10.42 -11.12
C VAL A 147 -1.42 -9.28 -10.72
N ILE A 148 -2.34 -9.50 -9.77
CA ILE A 148 -3.24 -8.44 -9.29
C ILE A 148 -2.43 -7.29 -8.67
N VAL A 149 -1.44 -7.59 -7.83
CA VAL A 149 -0.58 -6.58 -7.20
C VAL A 149 0.19 -5.81 -8.27
N VAL A 150 0.79 -6.48 -9.25
CA VAL A 150 1.50 -5.83 -10.36
C VAL A 150 0.57 -4.93 -11.15
N VAL A 151 -0.63 -5.40 -11.51
CA VAL A 151 -1.63 -4.59 -12.22
C VAL A 151 -2.01 -3.35 -11.40
N VAL A 152 -2.30 -3.52 -10.11
CA VAL A 152 -2.62 -2.39 -9.21
C VAL A 152 -1.45 -1.41 -9.14
N VAL A 153 -0.21 -1.89 -8.99
CA VAL A 153 0.99 -1.03 -8.97
C VAL A 153 1.13 -0.28 -10.29
N VAL A 154 0.97 -0.94 -11.44
CA VAL A 154 1.03 -0.30 -12.76
C VAL A 154 -0.06 0.76 -12.88
N VAL A 155 -1.30 0.48 -12.48
CA VAL A 155 -2.39 1.45 -12.50
C VAL A 155 -2.05 2.65 -11.63
N VAL A 156 -1.58 2.43 -10.40
CA VAL A 156 -1.17 3.51 -9.49
C VAL A 156 -0.06 4.36 -10.11
N VAL A 157 0.97 3.73 -10.69
CA VAL A 157 2.06 4.44 -11.39
C VAL A 157 1.52 5.28 -12.54
N VAL A 158 0.63 4.74 -13.36
CA VAL A 158 -0.02 5.48 -14.46
C VAL A 158 -0.82 6.66 -13.92
N VAL A 159 -1.61 6.49 -12.86
CA VAL A 159 -2.36 7.60 -12.24
C VAL A 159 -1.40 8.69 -11.74
N VAL A 160 -0.31 8.32 -11.08
CA VAL A 160 0.71 9.28 -10.62
C VAL A 160 1.32 10.05 -11.78
N ILE A 161 1.68 9.36 -12.88
CA ILE A 161 2.21 10.01 -14.09
C ILE A 161 1.19 11.01 -14.65
N VAL A 162 -0.08 10.63 -14.77
CA VAL A 162 -1.15 11.51 -15.25
C VAL A 162 -1.29 12.75 -14.36
N VAL A 163 -1.28 12.58 -13.03
CA VAL A 163 -1.35 13.70 -12.08
C VAL A 163 -0.15 14.64 -12.26
N VAL A 164 1.06 14.11 -12.38
CA VAL A 164 2.28 14.90 -12.62
C VAL A 164 2.16 15.70 -13.91
N VAL A 165 1.71 15.07 -15.00
CA VAL A 165 1.51 15.75 -16.29
C VAL A 165 0.49 16.89 -16.16
N VAL A 166 -0.63 16.65 -15.49
CA VAL A 166 -1.66 17.68 -15.25
C VAL A 166 -1.08 18.86 -14.47
N VAL A 167 -0.31 18.60 -13.40
CA VAL A 167 0.34 19.66 -12.61
C VAL A 167 1.31 20.48 -13.47
N VAL A 168 2.13 19.83 -14.29
CA VAL A 168 3.07 20.51 -15.20
C VAL A 168 2.31 21.40 -16.19
N VAL A 169 1.22 20.91 -16.78
CA VAL A 169 0.38 21.69 -17.69
C VAL A 169 -0.21 22.91 -16.98
N LEU A 170 -0.73 22.75 -15.76
CA LEU A 170 -1.26 23.86 -14.96
C LEU A 170 -0.19 24.91 -14.68
N ILE A 171 1.03 24.50 -14.31
CA ILE A 171 2.17 25.42 -14.09
C ILE A 171 2.47 26.18 -15.39
N ALA A 172 2.53 25.48 -16.53
CA ALA A 172 2.77 26.12 -17.82
C ALA A 172 1.70 27.18 -18.16
N VAL A 173 0.42 26.87 -17.94
CA VAL A 173 -0.69 27.82 -18.15
C VAL A 173 -0.54 29.05 -17.25
N VAL A 174 -0.20 28.87 -15.97
CA VAL A 174 0.03 29.97 -15.03
C VAL A 174 1.19 30.85 -15.48
N VAL A 175 2.30 30.25 -15.93
CA VAL A 175 3.46 31.00 -16.45
C VAL A 175 3.07 31.81 -17.69
N VAL A 176 2.34 31.21 -18.63
CA VAL A 176 1.86 31.92 -19.82
C VAL A 176 0.98 33.12 -19.42
N PHE A 177 0.06 32.93 -18.47
CA PHE A 177 -0.78 34.01 -17.97
C PHE A 177 0.05 35.15 -17.36
N ILE A 178 1.04 34.83 -16.52
CA ILE A 178 1.97 35.83 -15.94
C ILE A 178 2.70 36.60 -17.04
N VAL A 179 3.22 35.91 -18.06
CA VAL A 179 3.91 36.56 -19.19
C VAL A 179 2.96 37.53 -19.92
N VAL A 180 1.72 37.12 -20.20
CA VAL A 180 0.72 37.99 -20.83
C VAL A 180 0.46 39.23 -19.98
N VAL A 181 0.26 39.07 -18.67
CA VAL A 181 0.06 40.21 -17.74
C VAL A 181 1.26 41.15 -17.76
N VAL A 182 2.49 40.63 -17.70
CA VAL A 182 3.71 41.44 -17.77
C VAL A 182 3.78 42.22 -19.08
N VAL A 183 3.50 41.58 -20.22
CA VAL A 183 3.47 42.24 -21.53
C VAL A 183 2.44 43.37 -21.55
N VAL A 184 1.22 43.13 -21.04
CA VAL A 184 0.18 44.16 -20.95
C VAL A 184 0.64 45.35 -20.09
N VAL A 185 1.23 45.08 -18.92
CA VAL A 185 1.75 46.14 -18.04
C VAL A 185 2.85 46.95 -18.74
N VAL A 186 3.78 46.30 -19.42
CA VAL A 186 4.84 46.98 -20.18
C VAL A 186 4.24 47.88 -21.27
N VAL A 187 3.26 47.38 -22.03
CA VAL A 187 2.57 48.18 -23.06
C VAL A 187 1.90 49.41 -22.43
N VAL A 188 1.19 49.23 -21.31
CA VAL A 188 0.55 50.35 -20.60
C VAL A 188 1.58 51.38 -20.14
N VAL A 189 2.71 50.94 -19.57
CA VAL A 189 3.79 51.84 -19.13
C VAL A 189 4.36 52.62 -20.32
N VAL A 190 4.64 51.95 -21.44
CA VAL A 190 5.12 52.62 -22.66
C VAL A 190 4.13 53.66 -23.16
N VAL A 191 2.84 53.32 -23.22
CA VAL A 191 1.79 54.27 -23.62
C VAL A 191 1.76 55.48 -22.69
N VAL A 192 1.81 55.27 -21.38
CA VAL A 192 1.84 56.37 -20.39
C VAL A 192 3.05 57.27 -20.60
N VAL A 193 4.25 56.69 -20.79
CA VAL A 193 5.47 57.47 -21.04
C VAL A 193 5.32 58.31 -22.31
N VAL A 194 4.86 57.73 -23.41
CA VAL A 194 4.63 58.45 -24.67
C VAL A 194 3.62 59.59 -24.49
N VAL A 195 2.52 59.35 -23.77
CA VAL A 195 1.53 60.39 -23.50
C VAL A 195 2.14 61.53 -22.67
N VAL A 196 2.92 61.21 -21.64
CA VAL A 196 3.60 62.22 -20.80
C VAL A 196 4.59 63.03 -21.64
N GLU A 197 5.39 62.40 -22.50
CA GLU A 197 6.32 63.08 -23.40
C GLU A 197 5.58 64.02 -24.37
N VAL A 198 4.50 63.56 -25.00
CA VAL A 198 3.69 64.38 -25.90
C VAL A 198 3.10 65.59 -25.16
N VAL A 199 2.53 65.38 -23.97
CA VAL A 199 1.99 66.48 -23.16
C VAL A 199 3.09 67.47 -22.78
N ALA A 200 4.26 66.99 -22.37
CA ALA A 200 5.41 67.85 -22.04
C ALA A 200 5.84 68.70 -23.24
N VAL A 201 5.95 68.11 -24.44
CA VAL A 201 6.27 68.83 -25.68
C VAL A 201 5.22 69.89 -25.98
N VAL A 202 3.93 69.56 -25.89
CA VAL A 202 2.84 70.52 -26.12
C VAL A 202 2.93 71.69 -25.14
N VAL A 203 3.15 71.42 -23.85
CA VAL A 203 3.31 72.47 -22.83
C VAL A 203 4.49 73.39 -23.16
N VAL A 204 5.65 72.83 -23.54
CA VAL A 204 6.83 73.62 -23.93
C VAL A 204 6.53 74.50 -25.14
N VAL A 205 5.89 73.97 -26.18
CA VAL A 205 5.50 74.73 -27.38
C VAL A 205 4.56 75.88 -27.03
N VAL A 206 3.55 75.63 -26.19
CA VAL A 206 2.61 76.66 -25.74
C VAL A 206 3.34 77.75 -24.94
N LEU A 207 4.26 77.38 -24.04
CA LEU A 207 5.05 78.35 -23.28
C LEU A 207 5.91 79.22 -24.19
N ILE A 208 6.58 78.63 -25.20
CA ILE A 208 7.36 79.40 -26.19
C ILE A 208 6.47 80.39 -26.92
N ALA A 209 5.30 79.97 -27.40
CA ALA A 209 4.35 80.84 -28.09
C ALA A 209 3.87 82.00 -27.20
N VAL A 210 3.57 81.74 -25.92
CA VAL A 210 3.17 82.77 -24.95
C VAL A 210 4.30 83.78 -24.72
N VAL A 211 5.53 83.32 -24.58
CA VAL A 211 6.72 84.19 -24.41
C VAL A 211 6.94 85.06 -25.65
N GLU A 212 6.84 84.49 -26.84
CA GLU A 212 6.97 85.23 -28.11
C GLU A 212 5.93 86.34 -28.22
N VAL A 213 4.65 86.03 -27.96
CA VAL A 213 3.56 87.02 -27.96
C VAL A 213 3.82 88.12 -26.92
N PHE A 214 4.25 87.75 -25.71
CA PHE A 214 4.58 88.72 -24.66
C PHE A 214 5.70 89.67 -25.09
N ILE A 215 6.79 89.15 -25.67
CA ILE A 215 7.90 89.96 -26.19
C ILE A 215 7.40 90.94 -27.25
N VAL A 216 6.60 90.47 -28.22
CA VAL A 216 6.03 91.33 -29.27
C VAL A 216 5.19 92.46 -28.66
N VAL A 217 4.31 92.15 -27.71
CA VAL A 217 3.48 93.16 -27.02
C VAL A 217 4.35 94.19 -26.31
N VAL A 218 5.36 93.76 -25.55
CA VAL A 218 6.26 94.66 -24.82
C VAL A 218 7.01 95.59 -25.78
N VAL A 219 7.56 95.05 -26.86
CA VAL A 219 8.27 95.84 -27.88
C VAL A 219 7.34 96.86 -28.54
N VAL A 220 6.14 96.46 -28.93
CA VAL A 220 5.15 97.37 -29.53
C VAL A 220 4.77 98.49 -28.58
N VAL A 221 4.48 98.19 -27.31
CA VAL A 221 4.15 99.18 -26.29
C VAL A 221 5.31 100.16 -26.08
N PHE A 222 6.54 99.65 -25.99
CA PHE A 222 7.73 100.49 -25.85
C PHE A 222 7.92 101.42 -27.05
N LEU A 223 7.78 100.92 -28.28
CA LEU A 223 7.87 101.74 -29.49
C LEU A 223 6.82 102.84 -29.52
N ILE A 224 5.56 102.53 -29.16
CA ILE A 224 4.49 103.53 -29.07
C ILE A 224 4.84 104.60 -28.03
N ALA A 225 5.33 104.21 -26.85
CA ALA A 225 5.73 105.15 -25.80
C ALA A 225 6.85 106.10 -26.26
N VAL A 226 7.84 105.60 -27.00
CA VAL A 226 8.94 106.41 -27.56
C VAL A 226 8.45 107.38 -28.64
N VAL A 227 7.51 106.97 -29.48
CA VAL A 227 6.95 107.84 -30.55
C VAL A 227 6.08 108.97 -29.99
N VAL A 228 5.45 108.75 -28.84
CA VAL A 228 4.57 109.74 -28.19
C VAL A 228 5.33 110.75 -27.32
N LEU A 229 6.57 110.43 -26.91
CA LEU A 229 7.45 111.29 -26.11
C LEU A 229 8.20 112.30 -26.98
#